data_AF-A0A7L0J6C5-F1
#
_entry.id   AF-A0A7L0J6C5-F1
#
_cell.length_a   1.000
_cell.length_b   1.000
_cell.length_c   1.000
_cell.angle_alpha   90.00
_cell.angle_beta   90.00
_cell.angle_gamma   90.00
#
_symmetry.space_group_name_H-M   'P 1'
#
loop_
_entity.id
_entity.type
_entity.pdbx_description
1 polymer ?
#
loop_
_entity_poly.entity_id
_entity_poly.type
_entity_poly.pdbx_seq_one_letter_code
_entity_poly.pdbx_strand_id
1 'polypeptide(L)'
;MAETHGLMERLEKAVTRLESLFSGSHRSGGMECDGINGVNGSIAPYVEAFDRLLNGSVAEFLRYSKILEGDVKTHAEMVRAAFQAQRSFLVLASQCQEPQEVRKVTSSFERQPHLEACFHFYKHGTKQKAMVQGPYVKEMNDAATFYTNRVLKDYKNSDTRHVDWVKSYLNIWSELQAYIKEHHTTGLTWSKTGPVASSLSMRSVLTSGSCFSPPPPPPPPPGPPSVFDTESAKDEGTAARSALFAQLNQGEAITKGLRHVSDDQKTHKNPSLRAQGPSVRSPTKSHTPSPTSPKNLPQQSHAPVLELEGKKWRVEYQEDKNDLVINNTELKQVAYIFKCNKSTLQIKGKINSITIDNCKKFGLVFDNVVGIVEVINSRDIQIQVMGKVPTISINKTEGCHIYLSEESLDCEIVSAKSSEMNILIPQDGDYKEFPVPEQFKTAWDGSKLVTEPAEIVG
;
A
#
# COMPACT_ATOMS: atom_id res chain seq x y z
N MET A 1 2.32 52.48 6.31
CA MET A 1 1.24 52.11 7.27
C MET A 1 -0.17 52.40 6.75
N ALA A 2 -0.39 53.37 5.85
CA ALA A 2 -1.73 53.62 5.29
C ALA A 2 -2.20 52.55 4.28
N GLU A 3 -1.29 51.99 3.46
CA GLU A 3 -1.65 50.96 2.46
C GLU A 3 -2.05 49.61 3.09
N THR A 4 -1.43 49.23 4.21
CA THR A 4 -1.74 47.98 4.92
C THR A 4 -3.12 48.03 5.57
N HIS A 5 -3.56 49.20 6.02
CA HIS A 5 -4.87 49.38 6.62
C HIS A 5 -5.99 49.32 5.56
N GLY A 6 -5.75 49.90 4.37
CA GLY A 6 -6.68 49.79 3.24
C GLY A 6 -6.82 48.37 2.69
N LEU A 7 -5.78 47.54 2.78
CA LEU A 7 -5.86 46.11 2.44
C LEU A 7 -6.66 45.31 3.47
N MET A 8 -6.51 45.61 4.75
CA MET A 8 -7.24 44.95 5.83
C MET A 8 -8.74 45.23 5.76
N GLU A 9 -9.13 46.48 5.51
CA GLU A 9 -10.54 46.89 5.39
C GLU A 9 -11.23 46.25 4.17
N ARG A 10 -10.48 46.05 3.07
CA ARG A 10 -10.98 45.35 1.89
C ARG A 10 -11.14 43.85 2.14
N LEU A 11 -10.25 43.25 2.94
CA LEU A 11 -10.34 41.84 3.30
C LEU A 11 -11.53 41.58 4.22
N GLU A 12 -11.74 42.44 5.22
CA GLU A 12 -12.91 42.37 6.11
C GLU A 12 -14.23 42.50 5.33
N LYS A 13 -14.32 43.47 4.41
CA LYS A 13 -15.50 43.62 3.53
C LYS A 13 -15.74 42.39 2.63
N ALA A 14 -14.69 41.70 2.22
CA ALA A 14 -14.81 40.48 1.42
C ALA A 14 -15.32 39.30 2.26
N VAL A 15 -14.84 39.16 3.50
CA VAL A 15 -15.28 38.12 4.45
C VAL A 15 -16.74 38.31 4.85
N THR A 16 -17.16 39.55 5.19
CA THR A 16 -18.56 39.82 5.55
C THR A 16 -19.52 39.56 4.40
N ARG A 17 -19.12 39.84 3.15
CA ARG A 17 -19.93 39.49 1.96
C ARG A 17 -20.08 37.99 1.79
N LEU A 18 -19.00 37.24 2.01
CA LEU A 18 -19.02 35.78 1.92
C LEU A 18 -19.94 35.17 2.98
N GLU A 19 -19.87 35.65 4.22
CA GLU A 19 -20.75 35.22 5.33
C GLU A 19 -22.23 35.54 5.07
N SER A 20 -22.54 36.66 4.41
CA SER A 20 -23.91 37.01 4.03
C SER A 20 -24.47 36.08 2.95
N LEU A 21 -23.62 35.60 2.03
CA LEU A 21 -24.01 34.66 0.97
C LEU A 21 -24.29 33.26 1.52
N PHE A 22 -23.61 32.86 2.61
CA PHE A 22 -23.89 31.61 3.31
C PHE A 22 -25.15 31.67 4.18
N SER A 23 -25.52 32.86 4.68
CA SER A 23 -26.68 33.04 5.57
C SER A 23 -28.01 33.22 4.80
N GLY A 24 -27.97 33.46 3.49
CA GLY A 24 -29.15 33.77 2.67
C GLY A 24 -29.98 32.57 2.18
N SER A 25 -29.56 31.32 2.40
CA SER A 25 -30.21 30.14 1.80
C SER A 25 -31.31 29.47 2.65
N HIS A 26 -31.72 30.06 3.78
CA HIS A 26 -32.79 29.51 4.63
C HIS A 26 -33.84 30.55 5.04
N ARG A 27 -34.94 30.62 4.25
CA ARG A 27 -36.35 31.03 4.56
C ARG A 27 -37.02 31.30 3.21
N SER A 28 -38.23 30.89 2.84
CA SER A 28 -39.41 30.29 3.50
C SER A 28 -40.39 29.85 2.38
N GLY A 29 -41.33 28.94 2.67
CA GLY A 29 -42.60 28.85 1.92
C GLY A 29 -43.17 27.42 1.79
N GLY A 30 -44.11 27.06 2.67
CA GLY A 30 -44.76 25.74 2.68
C GLY A 30 -45.91 25.57 1.67
N MET A 31 -46.09 24.34 1.21
CA MET A 31 -47.35 23.76 0.74
C MET A 31 -47.24 22.23 0.89
N GLU A 32 -48.21 21.61 1.57
CA GLU A 32 -48.25 20.16 1.85
C GLU A 32 -48.48 19.33 0.57
N CYS A 33 -47.65 18.31 0.36
CA CYS A 33 -48.09 17.00 -0.09
C CYS A 33 -47.08 15.91 0.33
N ASP A 34 -47.67 14.77 0.71
CA ASP A 34 -47.10 13.59 1.34
C ASP A 34 -45.94 12.94 0.55
N GLY A 35 -44.88 12.51 1.26
CA GLY A 35 -43.80 11.68 0.68
C GLY A 35 -42.37 11.96 1.16
N ILE A 36 -41.99 11.31 2.26
CA ILE A 36 -40.63 10.83 2.60
C ILE A 36 -39.45 11.77 2.25
N ASN A 37 -38.96 12.59 3.20
CA ASN A 37 -37.55 13.03 3.24
C ASN A 37 -37.18 13.64 4.60
N GLY A 38 -36.57 12.84 5.47
CA GLY A 38 -35.90 13.33 6.68
C GLY A 38 -34.46 13.72 6.38
N VAL A 39 -34.23 14.98 5.97
CA VAL A 39 -32.89 15.60 6.09
C VAL A 39 -32.93 16.49 7.32
N ASN A 40 -32.65 15.87 8.46
CA ASN A 40 -32.20 16.57 9.66
C ASN A 40 -30.67 16.47 9.67
N GLY A 41 -29.96 17.53 10.07
CA GLY A 41 -28.49 17.64 10.07
C GLY A 41 -27.76 16.70 11.06
N SER A 42 -28.10 15.42 11.06
CA SER A 42 -27.45 14.38 11.85
C SER A 42 -26.17 13.93 11.14
N ILE A 43 -25.07 13.90 11.89
CA ILE A 43 -23.80 13.30 11.46
C ILE A 43 -24.06 11.82 11.16
N ALA A 44 -23.41 11.26 10.14
CA ALA A 44 -23.65 9.86 9.79
C ALA A 44 -23.23 8.91 10.94
N PRO A 45 -23.95 7.78 11.16
CA PRO A 45 -23.67 6.88 12.27
C PRO A 45 -22.22 6.36 12.32
N TYR A 46 -21.61 6.14 11.15
CA TYR A 46 -20.20 5.72 11.07
C TYR A 46 -19.22 6.86 11.41
N VAL A 47 -19.60 8.12 11.30
CA VAL A 47 -18.78 9.24 11.78
C VAL A 47 -18.89 9.34 13.29
N GLU A 48 -20.10 9.19 13.85
CA GLU A 48 -20.29 9.18 15.30
C GLU A 48 -19.56 8.02 15.98
N ALA A 49 -19.56 6.83 15.38
CA ALA A 49 -18.78 5.70 15.87
C ALA A 49 -17.27 5.96 15.80
N PHE A 50 -16.80 6.67 14.77
CA PHE A 50 -15.39 7.09 14.70
C PHE A 50 -15.04 8.14 15.76
N ASP A 51 -15.99 9.01 16.12
CA ASP A 51 -15.84 9.98 17.22
C ASP A 51 -15.69 9.29 18.58
N ARG A 52 -16.36 8.15 18.78
CA ARG A 52 -16.15 7.33 19.98
C ARG A 52 -14.75 6.75 20.03
N LEU A 53 -14.17 6.34 18.89
CA LEU A 53 -12.79 5.87 18.82
C LEU A 53 -11.80 7.00 19.14
N LEU A 54 -12.03 8.20 18.58
CA LEU A 54 -11.23 9.40 18.87
C LEU A 54 -11.26 9.80 20.35
N ASN A 55 -12.46 9.81 20.95
CA ASN A 55 -12.66 10.22 22.34
C ASN A 55 -12.37 9.09 23.35
N GLY A 56 -12.23 7.85 22.87
CA GLY A 56 -11.91 6.67 23.65
C GLY A 56 -10.44 6.29 23.54
N SER A 57 -10.14 5.25 22.76
CA SER A 57 -8.80 4.64 22.69
C SER A 57 -7.69 5.61 22.26
N VAL A 58 -7.98 6.52 21.32
CA VAL A 58 -7.00 7.53 20.89
C VAL A 58 -6.74 8.57 21.98
N ALA A 59 -7.78 9.05 22.66
CA ALA A 59 -7.65 9.97 23.79
C ALA A 59 -6.87 9.36 24.96
N GLU A 60 -7.09 8.08 25.25
CA GLU A 60 -6.38 7.35 26.28
C GLU A 60 -4.88 7.19 25.95
N PHE A 61 -4.56 6.81 24.71
CA PHE A 61 -3.18 6.76 24.23
C PHE A 61 -2.48 8.12 24.31
N LEU A 62 -3.17 9.20 23.92
CA LEU A 62 -2.64 10.56 24.04
C LEU A 62 -2.32 10.93 25.49
N ARG A 63 -3.18 10.51 26.43
CA ARG A 63 -2.98 10.74 27.87
C ARG A 63 -1.72 10.05 28.35
N TYR A 64 -1.51 8.76 28.05
CA TYR A 64 -0.30 8.05 28.44
C TYR A 64 0.94 8.62 27.75
N SER A 65 0.84 8.99 26.48
CA SER A 65 1.94 9.59 25.73
C SER A 65 2.38 10.93 26.33
N LYS A 66 1.42 11.73 26.82
CA LYS A 66 1.72 12.99 27.52
C LYS A 66 2.44 12.76 28.85
N ILE A 67 2.19 11.64 29.54
CA ILE A 67 2.89 11.30 30.79
C ILE A 67 4.35 10.96 30.54
N LEU A 68 4.66 10.30 29.42
CA LEU A 68 6.03 9.91 29.03
C LEU A 68 6.84 11.06 28.42
N GLU A 69 6.16 12.13 27.98
CA GLU A 69 6.76 13.34 27.39
C GLU A 69 7.67 13.05 26.18
N GLY A 70 8.52 14.02 25.81
CA GLY A 70 9.50 13.91 24.74
C GLY A 70 8.94 13.44 23.39
N ASP A 71 9.71 12.59 22.71
CA ASP A 71 9.37 12.07 21.38
C ASP A 71 8.08 11.24 21.38
N VAL A 72 7.74 10.60 22.51
CA VAL A 72 6.51 9.80 22.64
C VAL A 72 5.29 10.71 22.54
N LYS A 73 5.31 11.86 23.21
CA LYS A 73 4.25 12.87 23.11
C LYS A 73 4.16 13.44 21.69
N THR A 74 5.29 13.79 21.07
CA THR A 74 5.32 14.32 19.69
C THR A 74 4.75 13.31 18.70
N HIS A 75 5.11 12.03 18.84
CA HIS A 75 4.52 10.96 18.03
C HIS A 75 3.02 10.85 18.22
N ALA A 76 2.53 10.92 19.45
CA ALA A 76 1.11 10.82 19.72
C ALA A 76 0.31 12.00 19.12
N GLU A 77 0.88 13.21 19.11
CA GLU A 77 0.26 14.36 18.45
C GLU A 77 0.13 14.18 16.93
N MET A 78 1.11 13.51 16.29
CA MET A 78 1.03 13.12 14.88
C MET A 78 -0.07 12.09 14.64
N VAL A 79 -0.18 11.08 15.50
CA VAL A 79 -1.27 10.08 15.44
C VAL A 79 -2.63 10.76 15.59
N ARG A 80 -2.79 11.70 16.53
CA ARG A 80 -4.03 12.48 16.68
C ARG A 80 -4.40 13.23 15.40
N ALA A 81 -3.44 13.91 14.79
CA ALA A 81 -3.67 14.65 13.55
C ALA A 81 -4.13 13.70 12.42
N ALA A 82 -3.57 12.49 12.37
CA ALA A 82 -3.95 11.46 11.42
C ALA A 82 -5.42 11.01 11.57
N PHE A 83 -5.83 10.68 12.79
CA PHE A 83 -7.23 10.30 13.05
C PHE A 83 -8.19 11.48 12.83
N GLN A 84 -7.80 12.72 13.12
CA GLN A 84 -8.61 13.89 12.82
C GLN A 84 -8.79 14.12 11.32
N ALA A 85 -7.75 13.93 10.52
CA ALA A 85 -7.84 13.99 9.06
C ALA A 85 -8.79 12.90 8.52
N GLN A 86 -8.69 11.67 9.05
CA GLN A 86 -9.57 10.57 8.69
C GLN A 86 -11.04 10.87 9.06
N ARG A 87 -11.30 11.44 10.24
CA ARG A 87 -12.65 11.89 10.63
C ARG A 87 -13.21 12.92 9.66
N SER A 88 -12.44 13.95 9.34
CA SER A 88 -12.86 15.01 8.40
C SER A 88 -13.22 14.44 7.03
N PHE A 89 -12.49 13.41 6.60
CA PHE A 89 -12.80 12.69 5.37
C PHE A 89 -14.08 11.85 5.47
N LEU A 90 -14.33 11.16 6.59
CA LEU A 90 -15.58 10.44 6.81
C LEU A 90 -16.79 11.37 6.82
N VAL A 91 -16.68 12.56 7.42
CA VAL A 91 -17.71 13.60 7.36
C VAL A 91 -17.97 14.02 5.91
N LEU A 92 -16.91 14.28 5.14
CA LEU A 92 -17.04 14.63 3.73
C LEU A 92 -17.74 13.53 2.93
N ALA A 93 -17.35 12.27 3.13
CA ALA A 93 -17.98 11.13 2.47
C ALA A 93 -19.47 11.00 2.84
N SER A 94 -19.85 11.35 4.07
CA SER A 94 -21.25 11.34 4.50
C SER A 94 -22.10 12.42 3.87
N GLN A 95 -21.47 13.47 3.34
CA GLN A 95 -22.16 14.66 2.82
C GLN A 95 -22.06 14.78 1.30
N CYS A 96 -21.14 14.08 0.65
CA CYS A 96 -20.87 14.20 -0.79
C CYS A 96 -21.05 12.87 -1.54
N GLN A 97 -21.34 12.97 -2.83
CA GLN A 97 -21.30 11.82 -3.74
C GLN A 97 -19.86 11.43 -4.08
N GLU A 98 -19.65 10.14 -4.37
CA GLU A 98 -18.36 9.59 -4.75
C GLU A 98 -17.78 10.35 -5.97
N PRO A 99 -16.54 10.85 -5.89
CA PRO A 99 -15.90 11.55 -7.01
C PRO A 99 -15.56 10.57 -8.14
N GLN A 100 -15.82 10.97 -9.40
CA GLN A 100 -15.49 10.14 -10.57
C GLN A 100 -13.97 9.89 -10.76
N GLU A 101 -13.11 10.71 -10.15
CA GLU A 101 -11.65 10.60 -10.22
C GLU A 101 -10.99 10.43 -8.84
N VAL A 102 -11.38 9.39 -8.09
CA VAL A 102 -10.78 9.02 -6.78
C VAL A 102 -9.24 8.97 -6.82
N ARG A 103 -8.63 8.60 -7.97
CA ARG A 103 -7.19 8.32 -8.11
C ARG A 103 -6.24 9.52 -7.95
N LYS A 104 -6.67 10.75 -8.27
CA LYS A 104 -5.77 11.93 -8.29
C LYS A 104 -5.59 12.59 -6.91
N VAL A 105 -6.47 12.29 -5.96
CA VAL A 105 -6.38 12.82 -4.59
C VAL A 105 -5.23 12.13 -3.84
N THR A 106 -5.00 10.83 -4.07
CA THR A 106 -4.00 10.00 -3.37
C THR A 106 -2.53 10.37 -3.57
N SER A 107 -2.13 10.83 -4.76
CA SER A 107 -0.71 11.09 -5.07
C SER A 107 -0.15 12.31 -4.35
N SER A 108 -1.00 13.16 -3.77
CA SER A 108 -0.56 14.36 -3.05
C SER A 108 -0.19 14.11 -1.58
N PHE A 109 -0.40 12.89 -1.06
CA PHE A 109 -0.26 12.54 0.36
C PHE A 109 1.03 11.78 0.71
N GLU A 110 1.88 11.48 -0.28
CA GLU A 110 3.15 10.75 -0.13
C GLU A 110 4.24 11.50 0.68
N ARG A 111 3.97 12.72 1.18
CA ARG A 111 4.94 13.54 1.91
C ARG A 111 4.88 13.44 3.44
N GLN A 112 4.01 12.59 4.02
CA GLN A 112 3.88 12.44 5.48
C GLN A 112 3.75 10.96 5.89
N PRO A 113 4.85 10.27 6.28
CA PRO A 113 4.85 8.83 6.55
C PRO A 113 3.99 8.40 7.74
N HIS A 114 3.75 9.29 8.72
CA HIS A 114 2.87 9.01 9.87
C HIS A 114 1.37 8.94 9.50
N LEU A 115 1.01 9.44 8.31
CA LEU A 115 -0.34 9.39 7.78
C LEU A 115 -0.59 8.16 6.88
N GLU A 116 0.45 7.46 6.45
CA GLU A 116 0.36 6.38 5.47
C GLU A 116 -0.56 5.23 5.92
N ALA A 117 -0.51 4.88 7.22
CA ALA A 117 -1.37 3.84 7.79
C ALA A 117 -2.87 4.23 7.83
N CYS A 118 -3.18 5.52 8.00
CA CYS A 118 -4.55 6.05 7.94
C CYS A 118 -5.07 6.15 6.49
N PHE A 119 -4.19 6.33 5.50
CA PHE A 119 -4.58 6.54 4.10
C PHE A 119 -4.56 5.29 3.21
N HIS A 120 -4.05 4.16 3.69
CA HIS A 120 -4.26 2.86 3.02
C HIS A 120 -5.76 2.47 2.93
N PHE A 121 -6.61 3.08 3.76
CA PHE A 121 -8.07 3.05 3.65
C PHE A 121 -8.58 3.50 2.26
N TYR A 122 -7.84 4.39 1.57
CA TYR A 122 -8.30 5.04 0.35
C TYR A 122 -7.75 4.43 -0.95
N LYS A 123 -6.59 3.74 -0.92
CA LYS A 123 -5.94 3.20 -2.15
C LYS A 123 -6.82 2.21 -2.96
N HIS A 124 -7.91 1.69 -2.39
CA HIS A 124 -8.68 0.60 -2.98
C HIS A 124 -10.21 0.74 -2.92
N GLY A 125 -10.73 1.97 -3.03
CA GLY A 125 -12.17 2.27 -3.11
C GLY A 125 -12.87 1.84 -4.42
N THR A 126 -12.43 0.79 -5.12
CA THR A 126 -13.28 0.11 -6.09
C THR A 126 -14.00 -1.03 -5.37
N LYS A 127 -15.28 -1.27 -5.71
CA LYS A 127 -16.21 -2.26 -5.13
C LYS A 127 -15.68 -3.71 -4.99
N GLN A 128 -14.47 -3.99 -5.46
CA GLN A 128 -13.84 -5.30 -5.52
C GLN A 128 -12.72 -5.51 -4.47
N LYS A 129 -12.36 -4.50 -3.66
CA LYS A 129 -11.23 -4.60 -2.70
C LYS A 129 -11.50 -4.10 -1.27
N ALA A 130 -12.76 -3.89 -0.87
CA ALA A 130 -13.10 -3.64 0.53
C ALA A 130 -12.73 -4.79 1.48
N MET A 131 -12.69 -6.02 0.95
CA MET A 131 -12.31 -7.25 1.66
C MET A 131 -10.86 -7.24 2.20
N VAL A 132 -10.04 -6.24 1.84
CA VAL A 132 -8.61 -6.12 2.18
C VAL A 132 -8.34 -5.22 3.41
N GLN A 133 -9.31 -4.42 3.88
CA GLN A 133 -9.06 -3.40 4.91
C GLN A 133 -8.92 -3.97 6.33
N GLY A 134 -9.75 -4.94 6.72
CA GLY A 134 -9.67 -5.60 8.02
C GLY A 134 -8.38 -6.42 8.24
N PRO A 135 -7.93 -7.21 7.23
CA PRO A 135 -6.63 -7.90 7.27
C PRO A 135 -5.44 -6.94 7.34
N TYR A 136 -5.45 -5.83 6.58
CA TYR A 136 -4.36 -4.84 6.62
C TYR A 136 -4.20 -4.19 8.01
N VAL A 137 -5.30 -3.80 8.67
CA VAL A 137 -5.23 -3.24 10.04
C VAL A 137 -4.68 -4.27 11.03
N LYS A 138 -4.96 -5.56 10.80
CA LYS A 138 -4.37 -6.64 11.60
C LYS A 138 -2.84 -6.73 11.38
N GLU A 139 -2.38 -6.69 10.14
CA GLU A 139 -0.94 -6.70 9.81
C GLU A 139 -0.22 -5.50 10.45
N MET A 140 -0.83 -4.31 10.44
CA MET A 140 -0.27 -3.12 11.11
C MET A 140 -0.22 -3.29 12.63
N ASN A 141 -1.22 -3.93 13.23
CA ASN A 141 -1.23 -4.25 14.66
C ASN A 141 -0.12 -5.27 15.01
N ASP A 142 0.06 -6.30 14.18
CA ASP A 142 1.12 -7.30 14.35
C ASP A 142 2.52 -6.64 14.24
N ALA A 143 2.70 -5.71 13.31
CA ALA A 143 3.94 -4.91 13.18
C ALA A 143 4.15 -3.99 14.39
N ALA A 144 3.12 -3.27 14.83
CA ALA A 144 3.17 -2.43 16.03
C ALA A 144 3.53 -3.24 17.28
N THR A 145 2.97 -4.45 17.40
CA THR A 145 3.26 -5.40 18.48
C THR A 145 4.74 -5.81 18.47
N PHE A 146 5.30 -6.10 17.29
CA PHE A 146 6.72 -6.45 17.17
C PHE A 146 7.64 -5.36 17.75
N TYR A 147 7.43 -4.09 17.40
CA TYR A 147 8.27 -2.99 17.91
C TYR A 147 8.01 -2.69 19.39
N THR A 148 6.76 -2.75 19.83
CA THR A 148 6.40 -2.46 21.24
C THR A 148 6.78 -3.57 22.21
N ASN A 149 6.98 -4.81 21.73
CA ASN A 149 7.50 -5.92 22.55
C ASN A 149 8.86 -5.59 23.18
N ARG A 150 9.70 -4.77 22.51
CA ARG A 150 10.95 -4.30 23.09
C ARG A 150 10.72 -3.39 24.29
N VAL A 151 9.77 -2.45 24.18
CA VAL A 151 9.37 -1.58 25.29
C VAL A 151 8.82 -2.42 26.44
N LEU A 152 7.98 -3.42 26.16
CA LEU A 152 7.50 -4.34 27.20
C LEU A 152 8.65 -5.14 27.84
N LYS A 153 9.61 -5.62 27.06
CA LYS A 153 10.78 -6.33 27.59
C LYS A 153 11.57 -5.47 28.58
N ASP A 154 11.84 -4.23 28.20
CA ASP A 154 12.71 -3.32 28.96
C ASP A 154 12.00 -2.70 30.17
N TYR A 155 10.67 -2.52 30.10
CA TYR A 155 9.92 -1.76 31.12
C TYR A 155 8.91 -2.57 31.96
N LYS A 156 8.60 -3.83 31.62
CA LYS A 156 7.56 -4.63 32.31
C LYS A 156 7.72 -4.76 33.82
N ASN A 157 8.95 -4.72 34.32
CA ASN A 157 9.28 -4.90 35.74
C ASN A 157 9.85 -3.63 36.40
N SER A 158 9.86 -2.50 35.67
CA SER A 158 10.47 -1.26 36.15
C SER A 158 9.47 -0.11 36.15
N ASP A 159 8.87 0.23 35.01
CA ASP A 159 7.95 1.36 34.87
C ASP A 159 6.68 0.95 34.14
N THR A 160 5.59 0.83 34.91
CA THR A 160 4.28 0.44 34.41
C THR A 160 3.68 1.48 33.44
N ARG A 161 4.14 2.74 33.47
CA ARG A 161 3.63 3.78 32.55
C ARG A 161 3.93 3.44 31.09
N HIS A 162 5.08 2.84 30.81
CA HIS A 162 5.44 2.36 29.48
C HIS A 162 4.60 1.16 29.06
N VAL A 163 4.28 0.27 30.00
CA VAL A 163 3.40 -0.89 29.76
C VAL A 163 1.98 -0.43 29.41
N ASP A 164 1.45 0.51 30.17
CA ASP A 164 0.10 1.06 29.94
C ASP A 164 0.04 1.86 28.64
N TRP A 165 1.11 2.59 28.31
CA TRP A 165 1.26 3.24 27.01
C TRP A 165 1.20 2.23 25.86
N VAL A 166 1.98 1.14 25.91
CA VAL A 166 1.96 0.09 24.87
C VAL A 166 0.56 -0.51 24.72
N LYS A 167 -0.10 -0.86 25.83
CA LYS A 167 -1.46 -1.42 25.80
C LYS A 167 -2.43 -0.45 25.12
N SER A 168 -2.39 0.83 25.48
CA SER A 168 -3.26 1.85 24.89
C SER A 168 -2.99 2.06 23.39
N TYR A 169 -1.73 2.00 22.97
CA TYR A 169 -1.33 2.13 21.56
C TYR A 169 -1.85 0.95 20.72
N LEU A 170 -1.69 -0.28 21.18
CA LEU A 170 -2.20 -1.47 20.49
C LEU A 170 -3.75 -1.51 20.49
N ASN A 171 -4.38 -0.94 21.52
CA ASN A 171 -5.84 -0.88 21.59
C ASN A 171 -6.45 -0.01 20.48
N ILE A 172 -5.77 1.06 20.03
CA ILE A 172 -6.22 1.88 18.90
C ILE A 172 -6.46 1.01 17.66
N TRP A 173 -5.53 0.10 17.34
CA TRP A 173 -5.62 -0.75 16.16
C TRP A 173 -6.75 -1.78 16.28
N SER A 174 -6.95 -2.34 17.47
CA SER A 174 -8.05 -3.28 17.75
C SER A 174 -9.42 -2.61 17.58
N GLU A 175 -9.61 -1.42 18.15
CA GLU A 175 -10.84 -0.63 18.03
C GLU A 175 -11.08 -0.17 16.59
N LEU A 176 -10.02 0.24 15.88
CA LEU A 176 -10.11 0.62 14.46
C LEU A 176 -10.54 -0.58 13.60
N GLN A 177 -10.02 -1.78 13.88
CA GLN A 177 -10.43 -2.98 13.18
C GLN A 177 -11.90 -3.33 13.44
N ALA A 178 -12.37 -3.19 14.68
CA ALA A 178 -13.78 -3.40 15.03
C ALA A 178 -14.68 -2.40 14.29
N TYR A 179 -14.33 -1.12 14.31
CA TYR A 179 -15.01 -0.05 13.59
C TYR A 179 -15.16 -0.34 12.08
N ILE A 180 -14.08 -0.78 11.42
CA ILE A 180 -14.10 -1.13 9.99
C ILE A 180 -15.05 -2.29 9.71
N LYS A 181 -15.00 -3.33 10.55
CA LYS A 181 -15.85 -4.52 10.39
C LYS A 181 -17.32 -4.19 10.54
N GLU A 182 -17.66 -3.24 11.41
CA GLU A 182 -19.03 -2.82 11.69
C GLU A 182 -19.60 -1.87 10.63
N HIS A 183 -18.80 -0.89 10.18
CA HIS A 183 -19.32 0.22 9.36
C HIS A 183 -18.85 0.22 7.90
N HIS A 184 -17.76 -0.48 7.56
CA HIS A 184 -17.13 -0.41 6.23
C HIS A 184 -16.79 -1.78 5.65
N THR A 185 -17.55 -2.83 6.01
CA THR A 185 -17.31 -4.23 5.55
C THR A 185 -17.22 -4.35 4.02
N THR A 186 -17.98 -3.54 3.29
CA THR A 186 -18.03 -3.49 1.82
C THR A 186 -17.41 -2.22 1.23
N GLY A 187 -16.71 -1.45 2.06
CA GLY A 187 -16.03 -0.20 1.70
C GLY A 187 -16.76 1.03 2.20
N LEU A 188 -16.16 2.19 1.98
CA LEU A 188 -16.69 3.47 2.41
C LEU A 188 -18.00 3.80 1.66
N THR A 189 -19.05 4.13 2.43
CA THR A 189 -20.35 4.53 1.87
C THR A 189 -20.43 6.04 1.72
N TRP A 190 -20.58 6.51 0.47
CA TRP A 190 -20.78 7.92 0.12
C TRP A 190 -22.26 8.31 0.14
N SER A 191 -22.54 9.59 0.32
CA SER A 191 -23.90 10.15 0.21
C SER A 191 -24.46 9.97 -1.21
N LYS A 192 -25.76 9.64 -1.32
CA LYS A 192 -26.46 9.52 -2.61
C LYS A 192 -27.08 10.84 -3.09
N THR A 193 -27.20 11.83 -2.21
CA THR A 193 -27.96 13.07 -2.44
C THR A 193 -27.12 14.33 -2.30
N GLY A 194 -25.85 14.20 -1.91
CA GLY A 194 -24.92 15.32 -1.75
C GLY A 194 -24.31 15.86 -3.06
N PRO A 195 -23.62 17.02 -3.03
CA PRO A 195 -22.83 17.48 -4.16
C PRO A 195 -21.71 16.48 -4.51
N VAL A 196 -21.31 16.43 -5.79
CA VAL A 196 -20.15 15.62 -6.21
C VAL A 196 -18.89 16.19 -5.58
N ALA A 197 -18.16 15.39 -4.83
CA ALA A 197 -16.94 15.86 -4.19
C ALA A 197 -15.88 16.24 -5.25
N SER A 198 -15.41 17.49 -5.23
CA SER A 198 -14.28 17.92 -6.08
C SER A 198 -12.95 17.51 -5.45
N SER A 199 -11.96 17.13 -6.28
CA SER A 199 -10.61 16.78 -5.83
C SER A 199 -9.94 17.90 -5.03
N LEU A 200 -10.26 19.16 -5.35
CA LEU A 200 -9.78 20.34 -4.64
C LEU A 200 -10.40 20.48 -3.23
N SER A 201 -11.69 20.15 -3.08
CA SER A 201 -12.37 20.16 -1.78
C SER A 201 -11.85 19.06 -0.88
N MET A 202 -11.59 17.86 -1.42
CA MET A 202 -10.93 16.78 -0.69
C MET A 202 -9.52 17.15 -0.23
N ARG A 203 -8.74 17.82 -1.09
CA ARG A 203 -7.39 18.26 -0.74
C ARG A 203 -7.40 19.32 0.37
N SER A 204 -8.28 20.30 0.29
CA SER A 204 -8.42 21.38 1.28
C SER A 204 -8.82 20.87 2.67
N VAL A 205 -9.77 19.94 2.75
CA VAL A 205 -10.22 19.33 4.02
C VAL A 205 -9.10 18.54 4.70
N LEU A 206 -8.23 17.90 3.91
CA LEU A 206 -7.13 17.09 4.42
C LEU A 206 -5.86 17.90 4.75
N THR A 207 -5.67 19.08 4.16
CA THR A 207 -4.52 19.97 4.40
C THR A 207 -4.76 21.05 5.47
N SER A 208 -5.99 21.22 5.95
CA SER A 208 -6.33 22.26 6.95
C SER A 208 -5.87 21.93 8.37
N GLY A 209 -5.23 20.78 8.61
CA GLY A 209 -4.52 20.47 9.86
C GLY A 209 -3.10 21.05 9.85
N SER A 210 -2.96 22.36 10.04
CA SER A 210 -1.64 23.00 10.21
C SER A 210 -1.09 22.73 11.61
N CYS A 211 0.08 22.08 11.70
CA CYS A 211 1.27 22.56 12.42
C CYS A 211 2.40 21.52 12.38
N PHE A 212 3.64 22.03 12.41
CA PHE A 212 4.95 21.37 12.50
C PHE A 212 5.71 21.13 11.19
N SER A 213 6.74 21.96 11.03
CA SER A 213 7.92 21.78 10.17
C SER A 213 8.62 20.43 10.45
N PRO A 214 9.31 19.84 9.45
CA PRO A 214 9.92 18.52 9.59
C PRO A 214 11.01 18.49 10.69
N PRO A 215 11.01 17.49 11.60
CA PRO A 215 12.05 17.34 12.61
C PRO A 215 13.38 16.86 11.99
N PRO A 216 14.53 17.12 12.65
CA PRO A 216 15.84 16.67 12.19
C PRO A 216 15.93 15.13 12.12
N PRO A 217 16.78 14.58 11.23
CA PRO A 217 16.92 13.14 11.04
C PRO A 217 17.41 12.44 12.32
N PRO A 218 16.84 11.28 12.69
CA PRO A 218 17.25 10.52 13.86
C PRO A 218 18.67 9.94 13.69
N PRO A 219 19.45 9.79 14.79
CA PRO A 219 20.75 9.14 14.76
C PRO A 219 20.63 7.66 14.37
N PRO A 220 21.67 7.10 13.71
CA PRO A 220 21.66 5.72 13.24
C PRO A 220 21.53 4.72 14.41
N PRO A 221 20.79 3.61 14.22
CA PRO A 221 20.59 2.59 15.25
C PRO A 221 21.93 1.90 15.60
N PRO A 222 22.21 1.64 16.90
CA PRO A 222 23.32 0.80 17.31
C PRO A 222 23.19 -0.63 16.74
N GLY A 223 24.32 -1.18 16.30
CA GLY A 223 24.42 -2.52 15.71
C GLY A 223 24.00 -3.66 16.66
N PRO A 224 23.83 -4.88 16.12
CA PRO A 224 23.34 -6.02 16.88
C PRO A 224 24.38 -6.52 17.89
N PRO A 225 24.01 -6.78 19.16
CA PRO A 225 24.87 -7.49 20.10
C PRO A 225 24.69 -9.01 20.04
N SER A 226 25.77 -9.70 20.43
CA SER A 226 26.00 -11.14 20.38
C SER A 226 25.10 -11.99 21.28
N VAL A 227 24.98 -13.26 20.86
CA VAL A 227 24.34 -14.39 21.56
C VAL A 227 25.05 -14.76 22.87
N PHE A 228 24.27 -15.01 23.93
CA PHE A 228 24.59 -15.97 25.01
C PHE A 228 23.30 -16.43 25.71
N ASP A 229 23.29 -17.73 26.05
CA ASP A 229 22.21 -18.49 26.69
C ASP A 229 22.07 -18.21 28.20
N THR A 230 20.87 -18.47 28.75
CA THR A 230 20.59 -19.46 29.82
C THR A 230 19.28 -19.15 30.57
N GLU A 231 18.39 -20.16 30.52
CA GLU A 231 17.38 -20.69 31.45
C GLU A 231 16.40 -19.85 32.33
N SER A 232 15.12 -20.21 32.10
CA SER A 232 14.03 -20.59 33.02
C SER A 232 13.56 -19.71 34.19
N ALA A 233 12.30 -19.26 34.06
CA ALA A 233 11.27 -19.37 35.11
C ALA A 233 9.87 -19.36 34.48
N LYS A 234 9.02 -20.31 34.92
CA LYS A 234 7.60 -20.45 34.59
C LYS A 234 6.78 -19.41 35.36
N ASP A 235 5.73 -18.84 34.75
CA ASP A 235 4.41 -18.78 35.38
C ASP A 235 3.26 -18.54 34.38
N GLU A 236 2.08 -18.98 34.80
CA GLU A 236 0.83 -19.25 34.12
C GLU A 236 0.06 -18.02 33.60
N GLY A 237 -0.45 -18.13 32.38
CA GLY A 237 -1.43 -17.18 31.83
C GLY A 237 -2.06 -17.59 30.49
N THR A 238 -1.98 -18.86 30.10
CA THR A 238 -2.18 -19.29 28.70
C THR A 238 -3.32 -20.30 28.49
N ALA A 239 -4.27 -20.40 29.42
CA ALA A 239 -5.39 -21.34 29.25
C ALA A 239 -6.37 -20.95 28.13
N ALA A 240 -6.59 -19.64 27.89
CA ALA A 240 -7.57 -19.18 26.89
C ALA A 240 -7.04 -19.20 25.44
N ARG A 241 -5.72 -19.13 25.22
CA ARG A 241 -5.11 -19.12 23.87
C ARG A 241 -4.80 -20.53 23.35
N SER A 242 -4.46 -21.50 24.21
CA SER A 242 -4.21 -22.89 23.78
C SER A 242 -5.48 -23.62 23.32
N ALA A 243 -6.66 -23.24 23.82
CA ALA A 243 -7.93 -23.81 23.36
C ALA A 243 -8.25 -23.46 21.89
N LEU A 244 -7.88 -22.24 21.45
CA LEU A 244 -8.07 -21.78 20.07
C LEU A 244 -7.11 -22.45 19.07
N PHE A 245 -5.87 -22.76 19.48
CA PHE A 245 -4.92 -23.48 18.63
C PHE A 245 -5.19 -24.99 18.58
N ALA A 246 -5.75 -25.58 19.64
CA ALA A 246 -6.19 -26.99 19.63
C ALA A 246 -7.37 -27.24 18.67
N GLN A 247 -8.23 -26.23 18.45
CA GLN A 247 -9.33 -26.31 17.48
C GLN A 247 -8.86 -26.20 16.02
N LEU A 248 -7.72 -25.55 15.78
CA LEU A 248 -7.13 -25.37 14.44
C LEU A 248 -6.28 -26.57 13.97
N ASN A 249 -5.91 -27.48 14.87
CA ASN A 249 -5.08 -28.65 14.58
C ASN A 249 -5.88 -29.97 14.41
N GLN A 250 -7.15 -29.91 13.98
CA GLN A 250 -7.97 -31.13 13.77
C GLN A 250 -7.79 -31.81 12.41
N GLY A 251 -6.84 -31.38 11.58
CA GLY A 251 -6.46 -32.07 10.34
C GLY A 251 -7.66 -32.48 9.46
N GLU A 252 -7.65 -33.73 8.97
CA GLU A 252 -8.64 -34.29 8.04
C GLU A 252 -10.11 -34.30 8.53
N ALA A 253 -10.36 -34.05 9.83
CA ALA A 253 -11.71 -34.04 10.40
C ALA A 253 -12.52 -32.77 10.09
N ILE A 254 -11.90 -31.70 9.56
CA ILE A 254 -12.58 -30.42 9.28
C ILE A 254 -13.64 -30.53 8.15
N THR A 255 -13.60 -31.61 7.37
CA THR A 255 -14.56 -31.89 6.29
C THR A 255 -15.92 -32.40 6.79
N LYS A 256 -16.04 -32.81 8.06
CA LYS A 256 -17.29 -33.31 8.65
C LYS A 256 -18.27 -32.19 9.03
N GLY A 257 -17.82 -30.93 9.11
CA GLY A 257 -18.65 -29.77 9.44
C GLY A 257 -19.20 -29.00 8.22
N LEU A 258 -18.80 -29.37 7.01
CA LEU A 258 -19.26 -28.74 5.77
C LEU A 258 -20.51 -29.45 5.25
N ARG A 259 -21.58 -28.69 4.99
CA ARG A 259 -22.82 -29.24 4.41
C ARG A 259 -22.51 -29.90 3.05
N HIS A 260 -22.66 -31.21 2.98
CA HIS A 260 -22.45 -31.96 1.75
C HIS A 260 -23.51 -31.58 0.71
N VAL A 261 -23.07 -31.16 -0.47
CA VAL A 261 -23.95 -30.79 -1.60
C VAL A 261 -24.33 -32.07 -2.33
N SER A 262 -25.61 -32.46 -2.29
CA SER A 262 -26.11 -33.65 -2.99
C SER A 262 -25.97 -33.48 -4.51
N ASP A 263 -25.84 -34.59 -5.24
CA ASP A 263 -25.61 -34.58 -6.69
C ASP A 263 -26.71 -33.85 -7.48
N ASP A 264 -27.91 -33.71 -6.90
CA ASP A 264 -29.05 -32.96 -7.45
C ASP A 264 -28.82 -31.44 -7.49
N GLN A 265 -27.88 -30.93 -6.69
CA GLN A 265 -27.50 -29.51 -6.59
C GLN A 265 -26.28 -29.16 -7.44
N LYS A 266 -25.66 -30.14 -8.11
CA LYS A 266 -24.53 -29.91 -9.02
C LYS A 266 -25.07 -29.66 -10.43
N THR A 267 -24.91 -28.43 -10.92
CA THR A 267 -25.41 -27.96 -12.24
C THR A 267 -24.91 -28.75 -13.45
N HIS A 268 -23.85 -29.56 -13.33
CA HIS A 268 -23.38 -30.45 -14.41
C HIS A 268 -24.03 -31.84 -14.40
N LYS A 269 -24.74 -32.23 -13.33
CA LYS A 269 -25.44 -33.52 -13.20
C LYS A 269 -26.97 -33.41 -13.26
N ASN A 270 -27.51 -32.20 -13.10
CA ASN A 270 -28.95 -31.96 -13.15
C ASN A 270 -29.31 -30.93 -14.26
N PRO A 271 -29.66 -31.40 -15.48
CA PRO A 271 -29.96 -30.54 -16.63
C PRO A 271 -31.16 -29.59 -16.43
N SER A 272 -32.04 -29.87 -15.46
CA SER A 272 -33.23 -29.06 -15.18
C SER A 272 -32.93 -27.70 -14.53
N LEU A 273 -31.77 -27.54 -13.88
CA LEU A 273 -31.32 -26.27 -13.27
C LEU A 273 -30.82 -25.23 -14.29
N ARG A 274 -30.71 -25.61 -15.58
CA ARG A 274 -30.27 -24.72 -16.67
C ARG A 274 -31.42 -23.94 -17.31
N ALA A 275 -32.67 -24.26 -17.00
CA ALA A 275 -33.85 -23.77 -17.71
C ALA A 275 -34.45 -22.45 -17.17
N GLN A 276 -33.88 -21.83 -16.14
CA GLN A 276 -34.34 -20.53 -15.63
C GLN A 276 -33.24 -19.47 -15.71
N GLY A 277 -33.06 -18.92 -16.91
CA GLY A 277 -32.26 -17.73 -17.19
C GLY A 277 -32.54 -17.23 -18.62
N PRO A 278 -32.54 -15.91 -18.90
CA PRO A 278 -33.06 -15.39 -20.17
C PRO A 278 -32.21 -15.79 -21.38
N SER A 279 -32.90 -16.07 -22.49
CA SER A 279 -32.35 -16.53 -23.77
C SER A 279 -31.34 -15.57 -24.39
N VAL A 280 -30.10 -16.04 -24.60
CA VAL A 280 -29.09 -15.36 -25.42
C VAL A 280 -29.08 -16.01 -26.80
N ARG A 281 -29.46 -15.23 -27.83
CA ARG A 281 -29.35 -15.61 -29.24
C ARG A 281 -27.88 -15.62 -29.67
N SER A 282 -27.43 -16.75 -30.22
CA SER A 282 -26.17 -16.90 -30.93
C SER A 282 -26.26 -16.28 -32.34
N PRO A 283 -25.28 -15.48 -32.82
CA PRO A 283 -25.27 -15.02 -34.20
C PRO A 283 -24.56 -16.02 -35.11
N THR A 284 -25.29 -16.47 -36.13
CA THR A 284 -24.81 -17.27 -37.25
C THR A 284 -23.94 -16.42 -38.19
N LYS A 285 -22.90 -17.05 -38.75
CA LYS A 285 -21.97 -16.49 -39.74
C LYS A 285 -22.70 -15.96 -40.99
N SER A 286 -22.34 -14.75 -41.42
CA SER A 286 -22.40 -14.35 -42.84
C SER A 286 -21.26 -13.37 -43.15
N HIS A 287 -20.64 -13.57 -44.31
CA HIS A 287 -19.48 -12.86 -44.80
C HIS A 287 -19.87 -11.52 -45.42
N THR A 288 -19.16 -10.44 -45.06
CA THR A 288 -18.90 -9.26 -45.90
C THR A 288 -17.69 -8.50 -45.31
N PRO A 289 -16.74 -8.00 -46.13
CA PRO A 289 -15.53 -7.37 -45.63
C PRO A 289 -15.75 -5.87 -45.45
N SER A 290 -15.51 -5.35 -44.25
CA SER A 290 -15.21 -3.92 -44.06
C SER A 290 -14.28 -3.72 -42.85
N PRO A 291 -13.41 -2.71 -42.90
CA PRO A 291 -12.18 -2.65 -42.13
C PRO A 291 -12.39 -1.96 -40.78
N THR A 292 -11.30 -1.91 -40.01
CA THR A 292 -11.08 -1.20 -38.74
C THR A 292 -11.26 -2.05 -37.49
N SER A 293 -10.13 -2.60 -37.07
CA SER A 293 -9.83 -3.15 -35.76
C SER A 293 -10.31 -2.23 -34.63
N PRO A 294 -10.89 -2.77 -33.53
CA PRO A 294 -11.25 -1.96 -32.37
C PRO A 294 -9.97 -1.40 -31.73
N LYS A 295 -9.85 -0.08 -31.78
CA LYS A 295 -8.81 0.72 -31.13
C LYS A 295 -8.83 0.42 -29.64
N ASN A 296 -7.71 -0.07 -29.09
CA ASN A 296 -7.48 -0.13 -27.65
C ASN A 296 -7.78 1.26 -27.05
N LEU A 297 -8.57 1.27 -25.97
CA LEU A 297 -8.82 2.47 -25.16
C LEU A 297 -7.48 3.11 -24.76
N PRO A 298 -7.31 4.43 -24.87
CA PRO A 298 -6.05 5.09 -24.52
C PRO A 298 -5.74 4.88 -23.04
N GLN A 299 -4.61 4.21 -22.80
CA GLN A 299 -3.97 4.08 -21.49
C GLN A 299 -3.77 5.50 -20.93
N GLN A 300 -4.16 5.75 -19.68
CA GLN A 300 -3.94 7.04 -19.02
C GLN A 300 -2.45 7.40 -19.11
N SER A 301 -2.11 8.35 -19.99
CA SER A 301 -0.74 8.80 -20.24
C SER A 301 -0.29 9.65 -19.06
N HIS A 302 0.58 9.09 -18.23
CA HIS A 302 1.35 9.86 -17.26
C HIS A 302 2.52 10.52 -17.99
N ALA A 303 2.87 11.73 -17.60
CA ALA A 303 4.04 12.39 -18.17
C ALA A 303 5.31 11.61 -17.80
N PRO A 304 6.24 11.40 -18.75
CA PRO A 304 7.51 10.74 -18.46
C PRO A 304 8.32 11.57 -17.47
N VAL A 305 8.88 10.91 -16.45
CA VAL A 305 9.69 11.53 -15.40
C VAL A 305 11.11 11.01 -15.51
N LEU A 306 12.07 11.93 -15.53
CA LEU A 306 13.50 11.63 -15.36
C LEU A 306 14.11 12.80 -14.58
N GLU A 307 14.17 12.67 -13.26
CA GLU A 307 14.70 13.71 -12.38
C GLU A 307 15.31 13.13 -11.10
N LEU A 308 16.19 13.90 -10.48
CA LEU A 308 16.76 13.58 -9.17
C LEU A 308 15.93 14.23 -8.07
N GLU A 309 15.21 13.43 -7.30
CA GLU A 309 14.47 13.87 -6.13
C GLU A 309 15.27 13.58 -4.85
N GLY A 310 16.00 14.60 -4.38
CA GLY A 310 16.90 14.47 -3.25
C GLY A 310 18.08 13.54 -3.55
N LYS A 311 18.00 12.28 -3.11
CA LYS A 311 19.01 11.23 -3.39
C LYS A 311 18.49 10.15 -4.33
N LYS A 312 17.22 10.23 -4.75
CA LYS A 312 16.54 9.20 -5.54
C LYS A 312 16.35 9.67 -6.97
N TRP A 313 16.98 8.99 -7.92
CA TRP A 313 16.66 9.14 -9.33
C TRP A 313 15.30 8.49 -9.60
N ARG A 314 14.35 9.28 -10.10
CA ARG A 314 13.04 8.81 -10.52
C ARG A 314 13.01 8.74 -12.04
N VAL A 315 12.89 7.52 -12.57
CA VAL A 315 12.74 7.26 -14.00
C VAL A 315 11.39 6.57 -14.17
N GLU A 316 10.36 7.32 -14.52
CA GLU A 316 8.98 6.81 -14.48
C GLU A 316 8.25 7.05 -15.78
N TYR A 317 7.35 6.13 -16.14
CA TYR A 317 6.42 6.28 -17.27
C TYR A 317 7.09 6.57 -18.62
N GLN A 318 8.31 6.06 -18.81
CA GLN A 318 9.01 6.14 -20.09
C GLN A 318 8.39 5.15 -21.07
N GLU A 319 8.17 5.56 -22.32
CA GLU A 319 7.59 4.72 -23.36
C GLU A 319 8.38 4.94 -24.67
N ASP A 320 8.86 3.86 -25.28
CA ASP A 320 9.60 3.89 -26.55
C ASP A 320 10.82 4.84 -26.53
N LYS A 321 11.56 4.90 -25.41
CA LYS A 321 12.74 5.75 -25.20
C LYS A 321 14.03 4.95 -24.98
N ASN A 322 14.93 4.95 -25.97
CA ASN A 322 16.15 4.14 -25.92
C ASN A 322 17.44 4.95 -25.67
N ASP A 323 17.32 6.25 -25.43
CA ASP A 323 18.41 7.22 -25.29
C ASP A 323 18.48 7.83 -23.88
N LEU A 324 17.88 7.20 -22.86
CA LEU A 324 17.88 7.71 -21.50
C LEU A 324 19.24 7.47 -20.85
N VAL A 325 19.87 8.54 -20.34
CA VAL A 325 21.18 8.47 -19.70
C VAL A 325 21.23 9.29 -18.41
N ILE A 326 21.76 8.71 -17.34
CA ILE A 326 22.09 9.39 -16.08
C ILE A 326 23.61 9.43 -15.96
N ASN A 327 24.21 10.62 -16.13
CA ASN A 327 25.67 10.81 -16.11
C ASN A 327 26.21 11.31 -14.75
N ASN A 328 25.44 12.11 -14.02
CA ASN A 328 25.90 12.77 -12.80
C ASN A 328 25.46 11.99 -11.55
N THR A 329 26.10 10.84 -11.32
CA THR A 329 25.77 9.96 -10.18
C THR A 329 26.67 10.19 -8.97
N GLU A 330 26.12 9.96 -7.77
CA GLU A 330 26.88 9.93 -6.52
C GLU A 330 26.65 8.61 -5.79
N LEU A 331 27.66 8.13 -5.04
CA LEU A 331 27.64 6.83 -4.37
C LEU A 331 26.46 6.63 -3.40
N LYS A 332 25.93 7.71 -2.82
CA LYS A 332 24.79 7.68 -1.88
C LYS A 332 23.42 7.66 -2.57
N GLN A 333 23.38 7.84 -3.89
CA GLN A 333 22.13 7.93 -4.65
C GLN A 333 21.57 6.55 -4.94
N VAL A 334 20.26 6.49 -5.16
CA VAL A 334 19.52 5.29 -5.55
C VAL A 334 18.70 5.57 -6.80
N ALA A 335 18.47 4.58 -7.64
CA ALA A 335 17.62 4.71 -8.83
C ALA A 335 16.35 3.89 -8.70
N TYR A 336 15.21 4.49 -9.02
CA TYR A 336 13.90 3.84 -9.04
C TYR A 336 13.28 4.03 -10.42
N ILE A 337 13.19 2.92 -11.14
CA ILE A 337 12.63 2.84 -12.48
C ILE A 337 11.23 2.24 -12.36
N PHE A 338 10.21 2.97 -12.78
CA PHE A 338 8.82 2.56 -12.61
C PHE A 338 7.98 2.72 -13.86
N LYS A 339 7.26 1.66 -14.26
CA LYS A 339 6.33 1.71 -15.41
C LYS A 339 6.99 2.20 -16.71
N CYS A 340 8.24 1.84 -16.93
CA CYS A 340 8.93 2.08 -18.20
C CYS A 340 8.66 0.92 -19.16
N ASN A 341 8.22 1.23 -20.39
CA ASN A 341 7.96 0.24 -21.42
C ASN A 341 8.83 0.49 -22.66
N LYS A 342 9.36 -0.57 -23.27
CA LYS A 342 10.12 -0.51 -24.54
C LYS A 342 11.20 0.58 -24.54
N SER A 343 11.92 0.68 -23.44
CA SER A 343 12.85 1.78 -23.19
C SER A 343 14.17 1.24 -22.66
N THR A 344 15.24 1.99 -22.86
CA THR A 344 16.58 1.65 -22.39
C THR A 344 17.15 2.81 -21.60
N LEU A 345 17.70 2.49 -20.42
CA LEU A 345 18.35 3.43 -19.52
C LEU A 345 19.81 3.05 -19.31
N GLN A 346 20.71 4.02 -19.46
CA GLN A 346 22.10 3.90 -19.08
C GLN A 346 22.41 4.72 -17.84
N ILE A 347 22.94 4.09 -16.78
CA ILE A 347 23.39 4.77 -15.56
C ILE A 347 24.91 4.69 -15.49
N LYS A 348 25.58 5.83 -15.68
CA LYS A 348 27.04 5.92 -15.61
C LYS A 348 27.50 6.25 -14.19
N GLY A 349 28.63 5.69 -13.78
CA GLY A 349 29.21 5.84 -12.45
C GLY A 349 28.70 4.83 -11.42
N LYS A 350 28.89 5.16 -10.13
CA LYS A 350 28.63 4.23 -9.03
C LYS A 350 27.54 4.75 -8.11
N ILE A 351 26.47 3.97 -7.94
CA ILE A 351 25.33 4.30 -7.07
C ILE A 351 25.07 3.21 -6.03
N ASN A 352 24.23 3.51 -5.04
CA ASN A 352 23.99 2.60 -3.91
C ASN A 352 23.14 1.39 -4.31
N SER A 353 22.00 1.62 -4.96
CA SER A 353 21.08 0.56 -5.40
C SER A 353 20.19 1.00 -6.56
N ILE A 354 19.64 0.02 -7.28
CA ILE A 354 18.72 0.22 -8.40
C ILE A 354 17.49 -0.67 -8.20
N THR A 355 16.30 -0.13 -8.43
CA THR A 355 15.04 -0.90 -8.41
C THR A 355 14.29 -0.66 -9.71
N ILE A 356 13.90 -1.75 -10.38
CA ILE A 356 13.04 -1.78 -11.56
C ILE A 356 11.69 -2.36 -11.13
N ASP A 357 10.63 -1.57 -11.17
CA ASP A 357 9.28 -2.00 -10.77
C ASP A 357 8.25 -1.79 -11.87
N ASN A 358 7.51 -2.85 -12.17
CA ASN A 358 6.39 -2.82 -13.10
C ASN A 358 6.77 -2.30 -14.51
N CYS A 359 7.95 -2.65 -15.00
CA CYS A 359 8.46 -2.31 -16.33
C CYS A 359 8.24 -3.45 -17.34
N LYS A 360 8.21 -3.13 -18.64
CA LYS A 360 8.03 -4.13 -19.71
C LYS A 360 8.98 -3.89 -20.88
N LYS A 361 9.70 -4.89 -21.37
CA LYS A 361 10.66 -4.72 -22.49
C LYS A 361 11.64 -3.59 -22.19
N PHE A 362 12.24 -3.62 -21.02
CA PHE A 362 13.09 -2.53 -20.53
C PHE A 362 14.54 -2.99 -20.40
N GLY A 363 15.45 -2.20 -20.96
CA GLY A 363 16.89 -2.40 -20.87
C GLY A 363 17.52 -1.49 -19.83
N LEU A 364 18.36 -2.03 -18.98
CA LEU A 364 19.19 -1.28 -18.04
C LEU A 364 20.66 -1.61 -18.30
N VAL A 365 21.48 -0.58 -18.54
CA VAL A 365 22.95 -0.69 -18.56
C VAL A 365 23.49 0.16 -17.44
N PHE A 366 24.36 -0.39 -16.58
CA PHE A 366 24.96 0.39 -15.50
C PHE A 366 26.41 0.01 -15.23
N ASP A 367 27.18 0.95 -14.69
CA ASP A 367 28.59 0.70 -14.38
C ASP A 367 28.74 -0.07 -13.06
N ASN A 368 28.45 0.56 -11.92
CA ASN A 368 28.71 -0.05 -10.61
C ASN A 368 27.56 0.18 -9.62
N VAL A 369 27.24 -0.84 -8.84
CA VAL A 369 26.27 -0.78 -7.73
C VAL A 369 26.93 -1.25 -6.44
N VAL A 370 26.72 -0.51 -5.35
CA VAL A 370 27.29 -0.85 -4.03
C VAL A 370 26.52 -1.98 -3.35
N GLY A 371 25.20 -1.95 -3.44
CA GLY A 371 24.30 -2.88 -2.76
C GLY A 371 23.67 -3.85 -3.74
N ILE A 372 22.43 -3.56 -4.12
CA ILE A 372 21.55 -4.51 -4.83
C ILE A 372 20.89 -3.87 -6.05
N VAL A 373 20.66 -4.68 -7.07
CA VAL A 373 19.73 -4.39 -8.16
C VAL A 373 18.49 -5.26 -7.99
N GLU A 374 17.32 -4.65 -7.89
CA GLU A 374 16.05 -5.36 -7.69
C GLU A 374 15.14 -5.23 -8.91
N VAL A 375 14.56 -6.33 -9.37
CA VAL A 375 13.60 -6.39 -10.46
C VAL A 375 12.30 -6.96 -9.94
N ILE A 376 11.24 -6.16 -9.93
CA ILE A 376 9.98 -6.46 -9.26
C ILE A 376 8.82 -6.27 -10.24
N ASN A 377 7.86 -7.21 -10.26
CA ASN A 377 6.61 -7.11 -11.03
C ASN A 377 6.80 -6.81 -12.54
N SER A 378 7.93 -7.19 -13.13
CA SER A 378 8.31 -6.72 -14.46
C SER A 378 8.25 -7.83 -15.51
N ARG A 379 8.40 -7.49 -16.79
CA ARG A 379 8.44 -8.47 -17.89
C ARG A 379 9.45 -8.11 -18.97
N ASP A 380 10.08 -9.10 -19.59
CA ASP A 380 11.07 -8.91 -20.66
C ASP A 380 12.15 -7.87 -20.26
N ILE A 381 12.86 -8.12 -19.17
CA ILE A 381 13.87 -7.19 -18.65
C ILE A 381 15.27 -7.64 -19.08
N GLN A 382 16.08 -6.69 -19.53
CA GLN A 382 17.49 -6.93 -19.87
C GLN A 382 18.36 -6.03 -18.99
N ILE A 383 19.33 -6.62 -18.31
CA ILE A 383 20.25 -5.91 -17.42
C ILE A 383 21.67 -6.21 -17.86
N GLN A 384 22.47 -5.18 -18.10
CA GLN A 384 23.90 -5.32 -18.40
C GLN A 384 24.73 -4.55 -17.38
N VAL A 385 25.65 -5.28 -16.75
CA VAL A 385 26.61 -4.74 -15.79
C VAL A 385 27.92 -4.49 -16.54
N MET A 386 28.47 -3.27 -16.44
CA MET A 386 29.78 -2.96 -17.04
C MET A 386 30.93 -3.09 -16.03
N GLY A 387 30.66 -2.91 -14.74
CA GLY A 387 31.61 -3.04 -13.63
C GLY A 387 31.10 -4.05 -12.60
N LYS A 388 31.08 -3.68 -11.31
CA LYS A 388 30.73 -4.60 -10.22
C LYS A 388 29.31 -4.41 -9.66
N VAL A 389 28.66 -5.53 -9.34
CA VAL A 389 27.41 -5.62 -8.57
C VAL A 389 27.46 -6.84 -7.63
N PRO A 390 27.16 -6.68 -6.32
CA PRO A 390 27.16 -7.82 -5.38
C PRO A 390 25.95 -8.74 -5.51
N THR A 391 24.75 -8.19 -5.68
CA THR A 391 23.51 -8.97 -5.66
C THR A 391 22.50 -8.44 -6.67
N ILE A 392 21.84 -9.34 -7.38
CA ILE A 392 20.68 -9.05 -8.21
C ILE A 392 19.50 -9.90 -7.73
N SER A 393 18.39 -9.24 -7.41
CA SER A 393 17.16 -9.88 -6.93
C SER A 393 16.05 -9.77 -7.96
N ILE A 394 15.42 -10.90 -8.30
CA ILE A 394 14.37 -11.02 -9.30
C ILE A 394 13.10 -11.55 -8.62
N ASN A 395 12.08 -10.71 -8.50
CA ASN A 395 10.84 -11.04 -7.81
C ASN A 395 9.60 -10.79 -8.67
N LYS A 396 8.76 -11.80 -8.84
CA LYS A 396 7.52 -11.70 -9.61
C LYS A 396 7.73 -11.11 -11.01
N THR A 397 8.76 -11.58 -11.69
CA THR A 397 9.17 -11.10 -13.02
C THR A 397 9.18 -12.27 -14.01
N GLU A 398 8.69 -12.03 -15.23
CA GLU A 398 8.64 -13.02 -16.32
C GLU A 398 9.60 -12.56 -17.43
N GLY A 399 10.63 -13.33 -17.75
CA GLY A 399 11.63 -12.95 -18.76
C GLY A 399 12.64 -11.94 -18.19
N CYS A 400 13.80 -12.42 -17.76
CA CYS A 400 14.88 -11.56 -17.26
C CYS A 400 16.25 -12.08 -17.69
N HIS A 401 16.95 -11.33 -18.53
CA HIS A 401 18.30 -11.64 -19.01
C HIS A 401 19.31 -10.72 -18.33
N ILE A 402 20.29 -11.30 -17.65
CA ILE A 402 21.33 -10.57 -16.92
C ILE A 402 22.68 -10.85 -17.56
N TYR A 403 23.29 -9.83 -18.13
CA TYR A 403 24.63 -9.84 -18.71
C TYR A 403 25.61 -9.35 -17.65
N LEU A 404 26.42 -10.28 -17.12
CA LEU A 404 27.45 -9.97 -16.14
C LEU A 404 28.73 -9.46 -16.82
N SER A 405 29.52 -8.68 -16.09
CA SER A 405 30.89 -8.34 -16.50
C SER A 405 31.88 -9.38 -15.96
N GLU A 406 33.12 -9.33 -16.44
CA GLU A 406 34.23 -10.11 -15.86
C GLU A 406 34.49 -9.75 -14.37
N GLU A 407 34.11 -8.54 -13.94
CA GLU A 407 34.28 -8.06 -12.57
C GLU A 407 33.11 -8.42 -11.63
N SER A 408 31.98 -8.89 -12.19
CA SER A 408 30.77 -9.24 -11.44
C SER A 408 30.42 -10.72 -11.49
N LEU A 409 31.39 -11.60 -11.77
CA LEU A 409 31.19 -13.05 -11.77
C LEU A 409 30.86 -13.62 -10.38
N ASP A 410 31.19 -12.88 -9.31
CA ASP A 410 30.85 -13.19 -7.92
C ASP A 410 29.45 -12.68 -7.51
N CYS A 411 28.65 -12.16 -8.45
CA CYS A 411 27.30 -11.66 -8.19
C CYS A 411 26.36 -12.78 -7.73
N GLU A 412 25.69 -12.56 -6.60
CA GLU A 412 24.64 -13.45 -6.10
C GLU A 412 23.30 -13.14 -6.81
N ILE A 413 22.65 -14.18 -7.32
CA ILE A 413 21.32 -14.07 -7.94
C ILE A 413 20.27 -14.63 -6.96
N VAL A 414 19.35 -13.77 -6.54
CA VAL A 414 18.22 -14.15 -5.68
C VAL A 414 16.96 -14.13 -6.51
N SER A 415 16.18 -15.21 -6.51
CA SER A 415 14.95 -15.28 -7.29
C SER A 415 13.74 -15.70 -6.43
N ALA A 416 12.58 -15.14 -6.75
CA ALA A 416 11.30 -15.52 -6.15
C ALA A 416 10.15 -15.30 -7.13
N LYS A 417 9.28 -16.31 -7.29
CA LYS A 417 8.06 -16.24 -8.12
C LYS A 417 8.30 -15.67 -9.53
N SER A 418 9.45 -15.98 -10.13
CA SER A 418 9.88 -15.46 -11.42
C SER A 418 10.16 -16.61 -12.37
N SER A 419 10.07 -16.35 -13.67
CA SER A 419 10.27 -17.35 -14.72
C SER A 419 11.09 -16.80 -15.88
N GLU A 420 11.64 -17.68 -16.72
CA GLU A 420 12.42 -17.31 -17.92
C GLU A 420 13.61 -16.41 -17.56
N MET A 421 14.37 -16.82 -16.55
CA MET A 421 15.53 -16.10 -16.04
C MET A 421 16.82 -16.70 -16.59
N ASN A 422 17.66 -15.87 -17.20
CA ASN A 422 18.90 -16.30 -17.85
C ASN A 422 20.07 -15.41 -17.42
N ILE A 423 21.16 -16.03 -17.00
CA ILE A 423 22.42 -15.36 -16.67
C ILE A 423 23.40 -15.58 -17.81
N LEU A 424 23.90 -14.48 -18.37
CA LEU A 424 24.83 -14.46 -19.47
C LEU A 424 26.21 -14.14 -18.93
N ILE A 425 27.10 -15.13 -19.04
CA ILE A 425 28.48 -15.07 -18.55
C ILE A 425 29.41 -14.74 -19.71
N PRO A 426 30.26 -13.70 -19.61
CA PRO A 426 31.18 -13.34 -20.67
C PRO A 426 32.24 -14.44 -20.87
N GLN A 427 32.43 -14.88 -22.11
CA GLN A 427 33.42 -15.87 -22.51
C GLN A 427 33.91 -15.59 -23.93
N ASP A 428 35.23 -15.40 -24.12
CA ASP A 428 35.87 -15.26 -25.43
C ASP A 428 35.28 -14.18 -26.36
N GLY A 429 34.79 -13.07 -25.79
CA GLY A 429 34.18 -11.97 -26.52
C GLY A 429 32.70 -12.16 -26.89
N ASP A 430 32.10 -13.26 -26.45
CA ASP A 430 30.66 -13.54 -26.52
C ASP A 430 30.10 -13.82 -25.11
N TYR A 431 28.82 -14.17 -25.01
CA TYR A 431 28.18 -14.58 -23.77
C TYR A 431 27.68 -16.01 -23.84
N LYS A 432 27.98 -16.79 -22.79
CA LYS A 432 27.37 -18.08 -22.57
C LYS A 432 26.15 -17.93 -21.66
N GLU A 433 25.01 -18.41 -22.13
CA GLU A 433 23.73 -18.33 -21.43
C GLU A 433 23.52 -19.52 -20.49
N PHE A 434 23.04 -19.23 -19.27
CA PHE A 434 22.73 -20.21 -18.23
C PHE A 434 21.34 -19.92 -17.64
N PRO A 435 20.37 -20.85 -17.78
CA PRO A 435 19.05 -20.67 -17.19
C PRO A 435 19.09 -20.85 -15.66
N VAL A 436 18.32 -20.02 -14.93
CA VAL A 436 18.20 -20.12 -13.47
C VAL A 436 17.07 -21.11 -13.10
N PRO A 437 17.31 -22.07 -12.18
CA PRO A 437 16.27 -22.93 -11.60
C PRO A 437 15.04 -22.17 -11.10
N GLU A 438 13.87 -22.46 -11.69
CA GLU A 438 12.58 -21.88 -11.28
C GLU A 438 11.65 -22.90 -10.61
N GLN A 439 11.94 -24.20 -10.71
CA GLN A 439 11.20 -25.27 -10.05
C GLN A 439 12.07 -25.94 -8.98
N PHE A 440 11.48 -26.23 -7.83
CA PHE A 440 12.15 -26.86 -6.69
C PHE A 440 11.38 -28.09 -6.23
N LYS A 441 12.11 -29.16 -5.95
CA LYS A 441 11.57 -30.39 -5.36
C LYS A 441 11.84 -30.35 -3.86
N THR A 442 10.78 -30.53 -3.07
CA THR A 442 10.89 -30.63 -1.61
C THR A 442 10.45 -32.01 -1.16
N ALA A 443 11.30 -32.70 -0.41
CA ALA A 443 11.03 -34.02 0.13
C ALA A 443 11.31 -34.08 1.64
N TRP A 444 10.64 -34.99 2.34
CA TRP A 444 10.89 -35.29 3.75
C TRP A 444 11.98 -36.36 3.86
N ASP A 445 13.09 -36.07 4.55
CA ASP A 445 14.24 -36.99 4.67
C ASP A 445 14.15 -37.93 5.89
N GLY A 446 13.04 -37.88 6.64
CA GLY A 446 12.89 -38.54 7.94
C GLY A 446 13.04 -37.61 9.13
N SER A 447 13.60 -36.40 8.95
CA SER A 447 13.87 -35.43 10.02
C SER A 447 13.47 -33.99 9.69
N LYS A 448 13.63 -33.57 8.43
CA LYS A 448 13.34 -32.21 7.97
C LYS A 448 12.92 -32.23 6.50
N LEU A 449 12.40 -31.09 6.06
CA LEU A 449 12.19 -30.83 4.65
C LEU A 449 13.53 -30.45 4.01
N VAL A 450 13.87 -31.13 2.92
CA VAL A 450 15.04 -30.84 2.09
C VAL A 450 14.55 -30.41 0.73
N THR A 451 15.03 -29.26 0.27
CA THR A 451 14.65 -28.66 -1.01
C THR A 451 15.86 -28.61 -1.94
N GLU A 452 15.69 -29.12 -3.15
CA GLU A 452 16.70 -29.11 -4.21
C GLU A 452 16.11 -28.45 -5.47
N PRO A 453 16.91 -27.70 -6.26
CA PRO A 453 16.47 -27.25 -7.57
C PRO A 453 16.21 -28.45 -8.48
N ALA A 454 15.10 -28.43 -9.22
CA ALA A 454 14.88 -29.42 -10.27
C ALA A 454 15.88 -29.17 -11.41
N GLU A 455 16.44 -30.23 -11.99
CA GLU A 455 17.34 -30.10 -13.14
C GLU A 455 16.63 -29.39 -14.28
N ILE A 456 17.12 -28.20 -14.64
CA ILE A 456 16.76 -27.57 -15.90
C ILE A 456 17.72 -28.13 -16.95
N VAL A 457 17.20 -28.95 -17.84
CA VAL A 457 17.89 -29.29 -19.10
C VAL A 457 17.33 -28.32 -20.14
N GLY A 458 18.02 -27.19 -20.33
CA GLY A 458 17.63 -26.12 -21.23
C GLY A 458 18.83 -25.62 -22.02
#